data_AF-A0A529HFV8-F1
#
_entry.id   AF-A0A529HFV8-F1
#
_cell.length_a   1.000
_cell.length_b   1.000
_cell.length_c   1.000
_cell.angle_alpha   90.00
_cell.angle_beta   90.00
_cell.angle_gamma   90.00
#
_symmetry.space_group_name_H-M   'P 1'
#
loop_
_entity.id
_entity.type
_entity.pdbx_description
1 polymer ?
#
loop_
_entity_poly.entity_id
_entity_poly.type
_entity_poly.pdbx_seq_one_letter_code
_entity_poly.pdbx_strand_id
1 'polypeptide(L)'
;FRTGRSPLPRVLVGAGISLALALPPMALGYDGLGFMLENFLAGLLLFATAHEYWRGREEAPAPLQGVALLYSLTAASFVLCAAVLGWDGRLVLGHAPSNWAEDLSLIIVIASMTGIGGLSLALNQGRLAQHHRRNALTDPLTGLL
;
A
#
# COMPACT_ATOMS: atom_id res chain seq x y z
N PHE A 1 3.50 14.22 -8.28
CA PHE A 1 4.21 14.17 -6.98
C PHE A 1 4.27 15.58 -6.40
N ARG A 2 3.59 15.79 -5.26
CA ARG A 2 3.40 17.12 -4.63
C ARG A 2 4.68 17.81 -4.16
N THR A 3 5.82 17.11 -4.10
CA THR A 3 7.10 17.61 -3.53
C THR A 3 8.23 17.72 -4.56
N GLY A 4 8.01 17.40 -5.83
CA GLY A 4 9.06 17.46 -6.88
C GLY A 4 10.25 16.51 -6.66
N ARG A 5 10.24 15.70 -5.60
CA ARG A 5 11.26 14.70 -5.27
C ARG A 5 10.72 13.31 -5.47
N SER A 6 11.55 12.40 -6.00
CA SER A 6 11.14 11.00 -6.14
C SER A 6 10.95 10.38 -4.74
N PRO A 7 9.88 9.61 -4.52
CA PRO A 7 9.68 8.88 -3.26
C PRO A 7 10.56 7.63 -3.17
N LEU A 8 11.15 7.20 -4.30
CA LEU A 8 11.96 5.99 -4.43
C LEU A 8 13.01 5.81 -3.33
N PRO A 9 13.86 6.81 -3.00
CA PRO A 9 14.83 6.63 -1.92
C PRO A 9 14.20 6.34 -0.56
N ARG A 10 13.04 6.95 -0.24
CA ARG A 10 12.35 6.67 1.04
C ARG A 10 11.74 5.26 1.04
N VAL A 11 11.16 4.86 -0.09
CA VAL A 11 10.60 3.51 -0.25
C VAL A 11 11.70 2.46 -0.14
N LEU A 12 12.84 2.67 -0.81
CA LEU A 12 13.99 1.76 -0.76
C LEU A 12 14.59 1.66 0.65
N VAL A 13 14.72 2.79 1.35
CA VAL A 13 15.20 2.79 2.74
C VAL A 13 14.22 2.07 3.66
N GLY A 14 12.92 2.37 3.55
CA GLY A 14 11.89 1.71 4.35
C GLY A 14 11.85 0.19 4.12
N ALA A 15 11.80 -0.23 2.85
CA ALA A 15 11.83 -1.65 2.48
C ALA A 15 13.14 -2.33 2.91
N GLY A 16 14.28 -1.65 2.74
CA GLY A 16 15.58 -2.15 3.16
C GLY A 16 15.68 -2.36 4.67
N ILE A 17 15.14 -1.42 5.48
CA ILE A 17 15.08 -1.56 6.94
C ILE A 17 14.18 -2.73 7.33
N SER A 18 13.00 -2.86 6.70
CA SER A 18 12.08 -3.98 6.98
C SER A 18 12.76 -5.31 6.72
N LEU A 19 13.42 -5.45 5.57
CA LEU A 19 14.08 -6.67 5.16
C LEU A 19 15.29 -6.97 6.07
N ALA A 20 16.08 -5.96 6.43
CA ALA A 20 17.21 -6.11 7.33
C ALA A 20 16.80 -6.52 8.75
N LEU A 21 15.57 -6.19 9.18
CA LEU A 21 15.08 -6.51 10.52
C LEU A 21 14.35 -7.87 10.57
N ALA A 22 13.65 -8.25 9.50
CA ALA A 22 12.88 -9.50 9.44
C ALA A 22 13.69 -10.72 8.99
N LEU A 23 14.67 -10.55 8.08
CA LEU A 23 15.47 -11.68 7.56
C LEU A 23 16.37 -12.36 8.60
N PRO A 24 17.10 -11.65 9.48
CA PRO A 24 18.02 -12.32 10.40
C PRO A 24 17.34 -13.30 11.37
N PRO A 25 16.19 -12.97 12.01
CA PRO A 25 15.43 -13.93 12.80
C PRO A 25 15.02 -15.18 12.01
N MET A 26 14.57 -15.00 10.78
CA MET A 26 14.12 -16.08 9.90
C MET A 26 15.30 -16.99 9.52
N ALA A 27 16.46 -16.41 9.18
CA ALA A 27 17.68 -17.17 8.90
C ALA A 27 18.21 -17.97 10.11
N LEU A 28 17.90 -17.52 11.33
CA LEU A 28 18.27 -18.18 12.58
C LEU A 28 17.21 -19.21 13.06
N GLY A 29 16.13 -19.42 12.29
CA GLY A 29 15.05 -20.36 12.62
C GLY A 29 13.98 -19.80 13.56
N TYR A 30 14.01 -18.49 13.86
CA TYR A 30 12.96 -17.77 14.59
C TYR A 30 11.93 -17.21 13.60
N ASP A 31 11.39 -18.08 12.74
CA ASP A 31 10.50 -17.69 11.63
C ASP A 31 9.27 -16.94 12.12
N GLY A 32 8.71 -17.32 13.27
CA GLY A 32 7.56 -16.62 13.85
C GLY A 32 7.85 -15.15 14.17
N LEU A 33 9.03 -14.87 14.72
CA LEU A 33 9.45 -13.49 15.03
C LEU A 33 9.74 -12.69 13.75
N GLY A 34 10.32 -13.34 12.73
CA GLY A 34 10.49 -12.76 11.39
C GLY A 34 9.15 -12.35 10.77
N PHE A 35 8.17 -13.26 10.74
CA PHE A 35 6.84 -12.99 10.20
C PHE A 35 6.09 -11.91 10.97
N MET A 36 6.20 -11.86 12.30
CA MET A 36 5.60 -10.78 13.11
C MET A 36 6.15 -9.41 12.72
N LEU A 37 7.49 -9.30 12.64
CA LEU A 37 8.17 -8.06 12.26
C LEU A 37 7.81 -7.65 10.83
N GLU A 38 7.86 -8.58 9.89
CA GLU A 38 7.51 -8.36 8.49
C GLU A 38 6.08 -7.80 8.35
N ASN A 39 5.09 -8.49 8.97
CA ASN A 39 3.70 -8.07 8.90
C ASN A 39 3.49 -6.70 9.54
N PHE A 40 4.09 -6.44 10.70
CA PHE A 40 3.97 -5.15 11.36
C PHE A 40 4.60 -4.00 10.57
N LEU A 41 5.82 -4.19 10.06
CA LEU A 41 6.54 -3.19 9.27
C LEU A 41 5.85 -2.94 7.92
N ALA A 42 5.36 -3.99 7.25
CA ALA A 42 4.54 -3.87 6.06
C ALA A 42 3.26 -3.07 6.34
N GLY A 43 2.57 -3.36 7.44
CA GLY A 43 1.40 -2.61 7.89
C GLY A 43 1.70 -1.11 8.07
N LEU A 44 2.81 -0.77 8.73
CA LEU A 44 3.23 0.63 8.91
C LEU A 44 3.53 1.33 7.58
N LEU A 45 4.24 0.67 6.66
CA LEU A 45 4.55 1.22 5.33
C LEU A 45 3.27 1.45 4.51
N LEU A 46 2.34 0.49 4.54
CA LEU A 46 1.05 0.59 3.87
C LEU A 46 0.19 1.72 4.45
N PHE A 47 0.18 1.89 5.77
CA PHE A 47 -0.53 3.00 6.43
C PHE A 47 0.10 4.37 6.08
N ALA A 48 1.43 4.45 6.04
CA ALA A 48 2.14 5.64 5.60
C ALA A 48 1.78 6.00 4.14
N THR A 49 1.70 5.01 3.25
CA THR A 49 1.24 5.24 1.87
C THR A 49 -0.23 5.68 1.80
N ALA A 50 -1.12 5.09 2.61
CA ALA A 50 -2.52 5.52 2.71
C ALA A 50 -2.61 7.00 3.14
N HIS A 51 -1.80 7.40 4.12
CA HIS A 51 -1.76 8.77 4.62
C HIS A 51 -1.30 9.78 3.55
N GLU A 52 -0.29 9.43 2.76
CA GLU A 52 0.17 10.25 1.62
C GLU A 52 -0.93 10.40 0.56
N TYR A 53 -1.64 9.33 0.20
CA TYR A 53 -2.78 9.39 -0.72
C TYR A 53 -3.93 10.24 -0.17
N TRP A 54 -4.23 10.12 1.12
CA TRP A 54 -5.25 10.91 1.78
C TRP A 54 -4.93 12.41 1.75
N ARG A 55 -3.66 12.78 2.01
CA ARG A 55 -3.20 14.17 1.90
C ARG A 55 -3.24 14.71 0.47
N GLY A 56 -3.06 13.86 -0.52
CA GLY A 56 -3.09 14.21 -1.95
C GLY A 56 -4.48 14.27 -2.58
N ARG A 57 -5.56 13.97 -1.83
CA ARG A 57 -6.91 13.75 -2.36
C ARG A 57 -7.53 14.92 -3.14
N GLU A 58 -7.03 16.14 -2.96
CA GLU A 58 -7.56 17.34 -3.64
C GLU A 58 -7.43 17.26 -5.17
N GLU A 59 -6.48 16.47 -5.70
CA GLU A 59 -6.32 16.30 -7.16
C GLU A 59 -7.45 15.49 -7.81
N ALA A 60 -8.00 14.47 -7.11
CA ALA A 60 -9.01 13.55 -7.63
C ALA A 60 -9.70 12.80 -6.47
N PRO A 61 -10.69 13.41 -5.80
CA PRO A 61 -11.14 13.01 -4.47
C PRO A 61 -11.70 11.59 -4.43
N ALA A 62 -12.56 11.19 -5.38
CA ALA A 62 -13.20 9.87 -5.35
C ALA A 62 -12.19 8.71 -5.45
N PRO A 63 -11.32 8.63 -6.48
CA PRO A 63 -10.40 7.51 -6.57
C PRO A 63 -9.23 7.56 -5.58
N LEU A 64 -8.75 8.75 -5.19
CA LEU A 64 -7.70 8.86 -4.17
C LEU A 64 -8.20 8.46 -2.77
N GLN A 65 -9.46 8.76 -2.43
CA GLN A 65 -10.09 8.25 -1.21
C GLN A 65 -10.24 6.72 -1.26
N GLY A 66 -10.66 6.16 -2.40
CA GLY A 66 -10.76 4.71 -2.57
C GLY A 66 -9.42 4.00 -2.40
N VAL A 67 -8.36 4.51 -3.03
CA VAL A 67 -7.01 3.95 -2.88
C VAL A 67 -6.53 4.07 -1.43
N ALA A 68 -6.72 5.23 -0.78
CA ALA A 68 -6.36 5.41 0.63
C ALA A 68 -7.09 4.43 1.55
N LEU A 69 -8.40 4.19 1.32
CA LEU A 69 -9.20 3.22 2.07
C LEU A 69 -8.65 1.80 1.89
N LEU A 70 -8.42 1.37 0.65
CA LEU A 70 -7.90 0.03 0.36
C LEU A 70 -6.51 -0.22 0.98
N TYR A 71 -5.61 0.76 0.90
CA TYR A 71 -4.32 0.69 1.59
C TYR A 71 -4.47 0.63 3.10
N SER A 72 -5.40 1.41 3.69
CA SER A 72 -5.65 1.38 5.14
C SER A 72 -6.25 0.04 5.61
N LEU A 73 -7.15 -0.55 4.83
CA LEU A 73 -7.74 -1.86 5.13
C LEU A 73 -6.67 -2.96 5.06
N THR A 74 -5.83 -2.92 4.02
CA THR A 74 -4.70 -3.84 3.89
C THR A 74 -3.75 -3.68 5.07
N ALA A 75 -3.36 -2.44 5.42
CA ALA A 75 -2.49 -2.17 6.56
C ALA A 75 -3.05 -2.73 7.88
N ALA A 76 -4.34 -2.51 8.16
CA ALA A 76 -5.01 -3.04 9.34
C ALA A 76 -4.96 -4.57 9.39
N SER A 77 -5.14 -5.23 8.26
CA SER A 77 -5.06 -6.69 8.15
C SER A 77 -3.67 -7.24 8.48
N PHE A 78 -2.61 -6.61 7.96
CA PHE A 78 -1.23 -6.98 8.28
C PHE A 78 -0.90 -6.77 9.76
N VAL A 79 -1.33 -5.64 10.34
CA VAL A 79 -1.16 -5.39 11.79
C VAL A 79 -1.93 -6.41 12.63
N LEU A 80 -3.14 -6.79 12.22
CA LEU A 80 -3.93 -7.83 12.88
C LEU A 80 -3.21 -9.19 12.82
N CYS A 81 -2.63 -9.56 11.68
CA CYS A 81 -1.83 -10.79 11.55
C CYS A 81 -0.64 -10.79 12.52
N ALA A 82 0.10 -9.69 12.59
CA ALA A 82 1.22 -9.54 13.53
C ALA A 82 0.75 -9.65 14.99
N ALA A 83 -0.39 -9.05 15.33
CA ALA A 83 -0.95 -9.10 16.68
C ALA A 83 -1.41 -10.52 17.08
N VAL A 84 -2.08 -11.24 16.18
CA VAL A 84 -2.53 -12.62 16.42
C VAL A 84 -1.32 -13.55 16.57
N LEU A 85 -0.31 -13.40 15.71
CA LEU A 85 0.92 -14.19 15.80
C LEU A 85 1.70 -13.92 17.10
N GLY A 86 1.68 -12.67 17.58
CA GLY A 86 2.24 -12.31 18.88
C GLY A 86 1.46 -12.85 20.07
N TRP A 87 0.13 -12.93 19.97
CA TRP A 87 -0.72 -13.53 21.01
C TRP A 87 -0.50 -15.03 21.13
N ASP A 88 -0.32 -15.73 20.01
CA ASP A 88 -0.05 -17.18 20.00
C ASP A 88 1.34 -17.52 20.55
N GLY A 89 2.25 -16.56 20.66
CA GLY A 89 3.54 -16.69 21.37
C GLY A 89 4.53 -17.71 20.77
N ARG A 90 4.25 -18.22 19.56
CA ARG A 90 5.11 -19.19 18.88
C ARG A 90 6.23 -18.48 18.12
N LEU A 91 7.41 -18.45 18.73
CA LEU A 91 8.61 -17.81 18.16
C LEU A 91 9.27 -18.64 17.04
N VAL A 92 8.91 -19.92 16.92
CA VAL A 92 9.37 -20.84 15.88
C VAL A 92 8.15 -21.46 15.23
N LEU A 93 7.96 -21.18 13.95
CA LEU A 93 6.91 -21.75 13.12
C LEU A 93 7.59 -22.66 12.11
N GLY A 94 7.73 -23.95 12.44
CA GLY A 94 8.31 -24.95 11.53
C GLY A 94 7.49 -25.22 10.26
N HIS A 95 6.43 -24.44 10.03
CA HIS A 95 5.51 -24.47 8.91
C HIS A 95 4.99 -23.04 8.68
N ALA A 96 4.52 -22.73 7.47
CA ALA A 96 3.86 -21.45 7.20
C ALA A 96 2.74 -21.20 8.24
N PRO A 97 2.59 -19.96 8.73
CA PRO A 97 1.47 -19.65 9.61
C PRO A 97 0.15 -19.96 8.88
N SER A 98 -0.75 -20.64 9.59
CA SER A 98 -2.05 -21.07 9.07
C SER A 98 -3.10 -20.73 10.12
N ASN A 99 -3.46 -19.45 10.18
CA ASN A 99 -4.46 -18.95 11.12
C ASN A 99 -5.56 -18.18 10.37
N TRP A 100 -6.69 -17.99 11.04
CA TRP A 100 -7.84 -17.29 10.47
C TRP A 100 -7.51 -15.84 10.06
N ALA A 101 -6.53 -15.20 10.72
CA ALA A 101 -6.14 -13.83 10.45
C ALA A 101 -5.38 -13.72 9.11
N GLU A 102 -4.54 -14.70 8.80
CA GLU A 102 -3.78 -14.78 7.56
C GLU A 102 -4.66 -15.11 6.36
N ASP A 103 -5.63 -16.02 6.53
CA ASP A 103 -6.66 -16.29 5.51
C ASP A 103 -7.47 -15.02 5.19
N LEU A 104 -7.87 -14.28 6.23
CA LEU A 104 -8.55 -12.99 6.07
C LEU A 104 -7.65 -11.97 5.37
N SER A 105 -6.37 -11.94 5.71
CA SER A 105 -5.40 -11.04 5.09
C SER A 105 -5.17 -11.32 3.63
N LEU A 106 -5.07 -12.60 3.24
CA LEU A 106 -5.01 -13.02 1.85
C LEU A 106 -6.22 -12.51 1.06
N ILE A 107 -7.43 -12.69 1.58
CA ILE A 107 -8.66 -12.21 0.94
C ILE A 107 -8.63 -10.68 0.78
N ILE A 108 -8.27 -9.95 1.84
CA ILE A 108 -8.20 -8.48 1.82
C ILE A 108 -7.15 -8.00 0.83
N VAL A 109 -5.96 -8.61 0.81
CA VAL A 109 -4.86 -8.23 -0.09
C VAL A 109 -5.27 -8.45 -1.55
N ILE A 110 -5.85 -9.60 -1.88
CA ILE A 110 -6.30 -9.90 -3.25
C ILE A 110 -7.35 -8.88 -3.71
N ALA A 111 -8.36 -8.63 -2.87
CA ALA A 111 -9.39 -7.64 -3.17
C ALA A 111 -8.81 -6.22 -3.30
N SER A 112 -7.89 -5.85 -2.40
CA SER A 112 -7.29 -4.52 -2.35
C SER A 112 -6.33 -4.26 -3.50
N MET A 113 -5.45 -5.20 -3.87
CA MET A 113 -4.56 -5.03 -5.02
C MET A 113 -5.35 -4.86 -6.32
N THR A 114 -6.45 -5.62 -6.47
CA THR A 114 -7.36 -5.49 -7.62
C THR A 114 -8.03 -4.12 -7.64
N GLY A 115 -8.59 -3.69 -6.50
CA GLY A 115 -9.25 -2.39 -6.37
C GLY A 115 -8.29 -1.22 -6.58
N ILE A 116 -7.08 -1.28 -6.02
CA ILE A 116 -6.04 -0.25 -6.19
C ILE A 116 -5.64 -0.16 -7.67
N GLY A 117 -5.46 -1.29 -8.36
CA GLY A 117 -5.18 -1.33 -9.80
C GLY A 117 -6.29 -0.68 -10.63
N GLY A 118 -7.55 -1.05 -10.36
CA GLY A 118 -8.71 -0.49 -11.06
C GLY A 118 -8.87 1.01 -10.84
N LEU A 119 -8.74 1.49 -9.61
CA LEU A 119 -8.82 2.92 -9.28
C LEU A 119 -7.66 3.72 -9.86
N SER A 120 -6.46 3.14 -9.91
CA SER A 120 -5.28 3.76 -10.55
C SER A 120 -5.50 3.93 -12.06
N LEU A 121 -6.12 2.94 -12.71
CA LEU A 121 -6.49 3.06 -14.12
C LEU A 121 -7.58 4.12 -14.31
N ALA A 122 -8.61 4.14 -13.47
CA ALA A 122 -9.67 5.16 -13.53
C ALA A 122 -9.11 6.58 -13.35
N LEU A 123 -8.15 6.77 -12.44
CA LEU A 123 -7.39 8.01 -12.27
C LEU A 123 -6.66 8.43 -13.55
N ASN A 124 -5.95 7.49 -14.17
CA ASN A 124 -5.20 7.74 -15.39
C ASN A 124 -6.14 8.14 -16.54
N GLN A 125 -7.24 7.41 -16.72
CA GLN A 125 -8.24 7.70 -17.73
C GLN A 125 -8.93 9.06 -17.48
N GLY A 126 -9.23 9.39 -16.22
CA GLY A 126 -9.78 10.69 -15.85
C GLY A 126 -8.83 11.85 -16.20
N ARG A 127 -7.53 11.70 -15.94
CA ARG A 127 -6.52 12.69 -16.31
C ARG A 127 -6.41 12.88 -17.83
N LEU A 128 -6.42 11.78 -18.59
CA LEU A 128 -6.43 11.81 -20.06
C LEU A 128 -7.68 12.50 -20.62
N ALA A 129 -8.86 12.16 -20.10
CA ALA A 129 -10.12 12.78 -20.53
C ALA A 129 -10.12 14.29 -20.26
N GLN A 130 -9.61 14.72 -19.11
CA GLN A 130 -9.54 16.15 -18.78
C GLN A 130 -8.50 16.89 -19.63
N HIS A 131 -7.40 16.23 -20.00
CA HIS A 131 -6.43 16.76 -20.95
C HIS A 131 -7.05 16.96 -22.35
N HIS A 132 -7.74 15.94 -22.87
CA HIS A 132 -8.45 16.05 -24.15
C HIS A 132 -9.53 17.13 -24.11
N ARG A 133 -10.30 17.22 -23.02
CA ARG A 133 -11.29 18.29 -22.84
C ARG A 133 -10.65 19.67 -22.88
N ARG A 134 -9.49 19.84 -22.24
CA ARG A 134 -8.76 21.11 -22.27
C ARG A 134 -8.28 21.44 -23.69
N ASN A 135 -7.71 20.47 -24.39
CA ASN A 135 -7.24 20.66 -25.77
C ASN A 135 -8.40 20.93 -26.75
N ALA A 136 -9.59 20.39 -26.51
CA ALA A 136 -10.77 20.65 -27.33
C ALA A 136 -11.40 22.03 -27.04
N LEU A 137 -11.26 22.54 -25.82
CA LEU A 137 -11.71 23.88 -25.43
C LEU A 137 -10.72 24.97 -25.86
N THR A 138 -9.42 24.65 -25.94
CA THR A 138 -8.41 25.56 -26.49
C THR A 138 -8.23 25.30 -27.98
N ASP A 139 -8.92 26.08 -28.82
CA ASP A 139 -8.77 25.99 -30.27
C ASP A 139 -7.35 26.41 -30.70
N PRO A 140 -6.56 25.52 -31.35
CA PRO A 140 -5.22 25.85 -31.84
C PRO A 140 -5.21 26.99 -32.87
N LEU A 141 -6.35 27.29 -33.51
CA LEU A 141 -6.46 28.30 -34.56
C LEU A 141 -6.82 29.70 -34.06
N THR A 142 -7.34 29.86 -32.83
CA THR A 142 -7.73 31.19 -32.29
C THR A 142 -6.99 31.60 -31.03
N GLY A 143 -6.32 30.68 -30.32
CA GLY A 143 -5.43 31.00 -29.20
C GLY A 143 -6.10 31.70 -28.00
N LEU A 144 -7.43 31.77 -27.97
CA LEU A 144 -8.19 32.37 -26.88
C LEU A 144 -8.72 31.29 -25.93
N LEU A 145 -8.63 31.60 -24.64
CA LEU A 145 -9.20 30.83 -23.52
C LEU A 145 -10.73 30.87 -23.53
#